data_AF-A0A0B6YW07-F1
#
_entry.id   AF-A0A0B6YW07-F1
#
_cell.length_a   1.000
_cell.length_b   1.000
_cell.length_c   1.000
_cell.angle_alpha   90.00
_cell.angle_beta   90.00
_cell.angle_gamma   90.00
#
_symmetry.space_group_name_H-M   'P 1'
#
loop_
_entity.id
_entity.type
_entity.pdbx_description
1 polymer ?
#
loop_
_entity_poly.entity_id
_entity_poly.type
_entity_poly.pdbx_seq_one_letter_code
_entity_poly.pdbx_strand_id
1 'polypeptide(L)' 'LYGKRYVWFIIGWYPDNWYKVKDDRHNCTVEQLEEALEGHFTTEAVILHQEPTMTDVGMTAKEFTYRLNERLNT' A
#
# COMPACT_ATOMS: atom_id res chain seq x y z
N LEU A 1 8.49 -18.82 -9.17
CA LEU A 1 8.22 -19.74 -8.03
C LEU A 1 7.01 -19.18 -7.28
N TYR A 2 5.82 -19.69 -7.57
CA TYR A 2 4.56 -19.18 -7.01
C TYR A 2 3.51 -20.31 -7.01
N GLY A 3 2.29 -20.00 -6.56
CA GLY A 3 1.17 -20.94 -6.50
C GLY A 3 1.11 -21.71 -5.18
N LYS A 4 0.25 -22.73 -5.11
CA LYS A 4 -0.25 -23.37 -3.86
C LYS A 4 0.80 -23.88 -2.86
N ARG A 5 2.06 -23.99 -3.24
CA ARG A 5 3.16 -24.50 -2.39
C ARG A 5 4.10 -23.42 -1.89
N TYR A 6 3.88 -22.16 -2.27
CA TYR A 6 4.77 -21.05 -1.93
C TYR A 6 3.96 -19.88 -1.39
N VAL A 7 4.43 -19.30 -0.29
CA VAL A 7 3.87 -18.09 0.31
C VAL A 7 4.98 -17.07 0.40
N TRP A 8 4.71 -15.87 -0.11
CA TRP A 8 5.65 -14.75 -0.09
C TRP A 8 5.25 -13.73 0.96
N PHE A 9 6.22 -13.24 1.71
CA PHE A 9 6.08 -12.08 2.58
C PHE A 9 6.80 -10.92 1.93
N ILE A 10 6.05 -9.86 1.62
CA ILE A 10 6.52 -8.63 0.98
C ILE A 10 6.28 -7.48 1.95
N ILE A 11 7.01 -6.38 1.80
CA ILE A 11 6.80 -5.20 2.64
C ILE A 11 5.58 -4.42 2.11
N GLY A 12 4.71 -3.95 3.00
CA GLY A 12 3.42 -3.31 2.63
C GLY A 12 3.47 -1.84 2.21
N TRP A 13 4.64 -1.18 2.18
CA TRP A 13 4.71 0.24 1.80
C TRP A 13 4.74 0.49 0.29
N TYR A 14 4.77 -0.56 -0.55
CA TYR A 14 4.66 -0.37 -1.99
C TYR A 14 3.29 0.17 -2.38
N PRO A 15 3.19 1.07 -3.37
CA PRO A 15 1.91 1.59 -3.82
C PRO A 15 0.95 0.48 -4.24
N ASP A 16 -0.35 0.72 -4.06
CA ASP A 16 -1.38 -0.16 -4.58
C ASP A 16 -1.19 -0.36 -6.09
N ASN A 17 -1.29 -1.62 -6.53
CA ASN A 17 -1.09 -2.00 -7.94
C ASN A 17 0.27 -1.59 -8.52
N TRP A 18 1.33 -1.47 -7.72
CA TRP A 18 2.69 -1.12 -8.20
C TRP A 18 3.19 -1.98 -9.36
N TYR A 19 2.78 -3.26 -9.42
CA TYR A 19 3.14 -4.22 -10.47
C TYR A 19 2.36 -4.05 -11.79
N LYS A 20 1.36 -3.16 -11.85
CA LYS A 20 0.60 -2.84 -13.07
C LYS A 20 1.23 -1.69 -13.86
N VAL A 21 2.26 -1.05 -13.31
CA VAL A 21 2.99 0.03 -13.98
C VAL A 21 3.89 -0.56 -15.06
N LYS A 22 3.86 0.02 -16.27
CA LYS A 22 4.72 -0.42 -17.37
C LYS A 22 6.20 -0.24 -16.99
N ASP A 23 6.96 -1.33 -17.07
CA ASP A 23 8.40 -1.34 -16.82
C ASP A 23 9.13 -2.13 -17.93
N ASP A 24 9.92 -1.41 -18.74
CA ASP A 24 10.67 -1.99 -19.86
C ASP A 24 11.95 -2.75 -19.40
N ARG A 25 12.22 -2.81 -18.09
CA ARG A 25 13.39 -3.53 -17.53
C ARG A 25 13.16 -5.04 -17.36
N HIS A 26 11.93 -5.52 -17.52
CA HIS A 26 11.59 -6.94 -17.49
C HIS A 26 10.70 -7.31 -18.67
N ASN A 27 10.58 -8.61 -18.95
CA ASN A 27 9.79 -9.14 -20.06
C ASN A 27 8.43 -9.71 -19.64
N CYS A 28 8.03 -9.57 -18.37
CA CYS A 28 6.73 -10.03 -17.88
C CYS A 28 5.59 -9.09 -18.28
N THR A 29 4.42 -9.64 -18.60
CA THR A 29 3.19 -8.86 -18.74
C THR A 29 2.55 -8.58 -17.38
N VAL A 30 1.59 -7.67 -17.33
CA VAL A 30 0.86 -7.34 -16.10
C VAL A 30 0.12 -8.57 -15.57
N GLU A 31 -0.50 -9.36 -16.45
CA GLU A 31 -1.26 -10.56 -16.09
C GLU A 31 -0.35 -11.64 -15.48
N GLN A 32 0.87 -11.78 -16.01
CA GLN A 32 1.87 -12.72 -15.47
C GLN A 32 2.34 -12.30 -14.06
N LEU A 33 2.53 -10.99 -13.85
CA LEU A 33 2.91 -10.47 -12.54
C LEU A 33 1.77 -10.62 -11.53
N GLU A 34 0.53 -10.37 -11.94
CA GLU A 34 -0.66 -10.54 -11.09
C GLU A 34 -0.82 -12.00 -10.65
N GLU A 35 -0.68 -12.97 -11.56
CA GLU A 35 -0.70 -14.41 -11.22
C GLU A 35 0.43 -14.79 -10.26
N ALA A 36 1.63 -14.25 -10.47
CA ALA A 36 2.80 -14.58 -9.66
C ALA A 36 2.73 -14.01 -8.23
N LEU A 37 2.05 -12.88 -8.06
CA LEU A 37 1.88 -12.19 -6.77
C LEU A 37 0.63 -12.65 -6.01
N GLU A 38 -0.22 -13.49 -6.61
CA GLU A 38 -1.44 -13.96 -5.97
C GLU A 38 -1.17 -14.63 -4.61
N GLY A 39 -1.87 -14.17 -3.56
CA GLY A 39 -1.80 -14.74 -2.22
C GLY A 39 -0.54 -14.44 -1.41
N HIS A 40 0.22 -13.38 -1.75
CA HIS A 40 1.29 -12.88 -0.89
C HIS A 40 0.74 -12.19 0.36
N PHE A 41 1.52 -12.20 1.45
CA PHE A 41 1.24 -11.39 2.63
C PHE A 41 2.11 -10.14 2.63
N THR A 42 1.52 -9.04 3.11
CA THR A 42 2.26 -7.81 3.40
C THR A 42 2.26 -7.53 4.90
N THR A 43 3.33 -6.91 5.37
CA THR A 43 3.38 -6.32 6.70
C THR A 43 3.81 -4.86 6.61
N GLU A 44 3.11 -4.00 7.35
CA GLU A 44 3.42 -2.58 7.47
C GLU A 44 3.07 -2.08 8.88
N ALA A 45 3.63 -0.93 9.25
CA ALA A 45 3.32 -0.27 10.51
C ALA A 45 2.19 0.73 10.31
N VAL A 46 1.22 0.73 11.22
CA VAL A 46 0.20 1.78 11.26
C VAL A 46 0.88 3.09 11.70
N ILE A 47 0.90 4.08 10.79
CA ILE A 47 1.56 5.38 11.02
C ILE A 47 0.63 6.48 11.56
N LEU A 48 -0.69 6.25 11.53
CA LEU A 48 -1.70 7.20 12.01
C LEU A 48 -2.60 6.55 13.06
N HIS A 49 -2.84 7.28 14.14
CA HIS A 49 -3.76 6.86 15.20
C HIS A 49 -5.17 6.68 14.62
N GLN A 50 -5.80 5.55 14.93
CA GLN A 50 -7.08 5.16 14.33
C GLN A 50 -8.28 5.71 15.09
N GLU A 51 -8.12 5.97 16.38
CA GLU A 51 -9.21 6.51 17.21
C GLU A 51 -9.32 8.03 17.02
N PRO A 52 -10.53 8.60 17.18
CA PRO A 52 -10.75 10.04 17.08
C PRO A 52 -10.28 10.78 18.35
N THR A 53 -9.07 10.50 18.81
CA THR A 53 -8.48 11.15 19.97
C THR A 53 -7.91 12.50 19.58
N MET A 54 -8.22 13.53 20.38
CA MET A 54 -7.63 14.85 20.21
C MET A 54 -6.15 14.83 20.57
N THR A 55 -5.31 15.37 19.69
CA THR A 55 -3.88 15.56 19.94
C THR A 55 -3.59 16.90 20.61
N ASP A 56 -2.36 17.09 21.09
CA ASP A 56 -1.90 18.34 21.74
C ASP A 56 -1.99 19.57 20.84
N VAL A 57 -2.03 19.38 19.52
CA VAL A 57 -2.18 20.46 18.53
C VAL A 57 -3.65 20.79 18.22
N GLY A 58 -4.60 20.23 18.97
CA GLY A 58 -6.02 20.56 18.85
C GLY A 58 -6.69 19.98 17.60
N MET A 59 -6.21 18.83 17.11
CA MET A 59 -6.84 18.10 16.00
C MET A 59 -6.71 16.59 16.14
N THR A 60 -7.62 15.85 15.51
CA THR A 60 -7.56 14.39 15.37
C THR A 60 -6.71 13.98 14.17
N ALA A 61 -6.25 12.72 14.14
CA ALA A 61 -5.54 12.17 12.99
C ALA A 61 -6.38 12.22 11.69
N LYS A 62 -7.70 12.04 11.80
CA LYS A 62 -8.63 12.13 10.66
C LYS A 62 -8.72 13.54 10.09
N GLU A 63 -8.82 14.56 10.95
CA GLU A 63 -8.84 15.97 10.51
C GLU A 63 -7.51 16.38 9.88
N PHE A 64 -6.39 15.82 10.35
CA PHE A 64 -5.09 16.03 9.74
C PHE A 64 -5.06 15.50 8.30
N THR A 65 -5.48 14.25 8.10
CA THR A 65 -5.54 13.65 6.76
C THR A 65 -6.47 14.43 5.84
N TYR A 66 -7.65 14.86 6.32
CA TYR A 66 -8.58 15.67 5.54
C TYR A 66 -7.94 16.99 5.07
N ARG A 67 -7.31 17.74 5.98
CA ARG A 67 -6.64 19.01 5.64
C ARG A 67 -5.44 18.82 4.72
N LEU A 68 -4.73 17.70 4.83
CA LEU A 68 -3.63 17.36 3.93
C LEU A 68 -4.14 17.10 2.52
N ASN A 69 -5.20 16.30 2.40
CA ASN A 69 -5.87 15.96 1.16
C ASN A 69 -6.38 17.21 0.41
N GLU A 70 -6.99 18.16 1.12
CA GLU A 70 -7.40 19.45 0.52
C GLU A 70 -6.23 20.24 -0.07
N ARG A 71 -5.03 20.15 0.52
CA ARG A 71 -3.83 20.84 0.00
C ARG A 71 -3.20 20.12 -1.19
N LEU A 72 -3.34 18.80 -1.24
CA LEU A 72 -2.80 17.95 -2.30
C LEU A 72 -3.76 17.79 -3.48
N ASN A 73 -5.02 18.25 -3.36
CA ASN A 73 -6.09 18.00 -4.31
C ASN A 73 -6.33 16.50 -4.58
N THR A 74 -6.21 15.68 -3.53
CA THR A 74 -6.35 14.21 -3.59
C THR A 74 -7.37 13.73 -2.58
#